data_AF-A0A3B9ZFI1-F1
#
_entry.id   AF-A0A3B9ZFI1-F1
#
_cell.length_a   1.000
_cell.length_b   1.000
_cell.length_c   1.000
_cell.angle_alpha   90.00
_cell.angle_beta   90.00
_cell.angle_gamma   90.00
#
_symmetry.space_group_name_H-M   'P 1'
#
loop_
_entity.id
_entity.type
_entity.pdbx_description
1 polymer ?
#
loop_
_entity_poly.entity_id
_entity_poly.type
_entity_poly.pdbx_seq_one_letter_code
_entity_poly.pdbx_strand_id
1 'polypeptide(L)'
;ILLIGGGVFLVFLFFHWLFLEQKRFGLGVEEFFYKNGFWFYAVVSVLLSGIVWFALQKHPMMGFSAVVGSSAFFITHGFKSSAERKEEELVHSSASDVSKILYLEVIDTTFSIDGVLGAFAFTLSVPLILLGNGLGALMVRQLTMGNIERVKKYVYLKNGAMYSILFLGTFMILKSFGVHIPEWASPIITFGVIAFFFIKSHWAMGKNIQKGL
;
A
#
# COMPACT_ATOMS: atom_id res chain seq x y z
N ILE A 1 10.00 -9.20 -16.27
CA ILE A 1 9.42 -10.35 -15.55
C ILE A 1 9.07 -9.98 -14.12
N LEU A 2 10.02 -9.63 -13.24
CA LEU A 2 9.76 -9.30 -11.82
C LEU A 2 8.74 -8.15 -11.60
N LEU A 3 8.71 -7.19 -12.52
CA LEU A 3 7.82 -6.02 -12.48
C LEU A 3 6.32 -6.39 -12.43
N ILE A 4 5.87 -7.43 -13.13
CA ILE A 4 4.45 -7.80 -13.14
C ILE A 4 3.99 -8.33 -11.77
N GLY A 5 4.84 -9.07 -11.06
CA GLY A 5 4.55 -9.56 -9.72
C GLY A 5 4.41 -8.42 -8.72
N GLY A 6 5.37 -7.50 -8.69
CA GLY A 6 5.26 -6.29 -7.84
C GLY A 6 4.05 -5.43 -8.22
N GLY A 7 3.74 -5.31 -9.51
CA GLY A 7 2.56 -4.59 -9.97
C GLY A 7 1.23 -5.20 -9.50
N VAL A 8 1.08 -6.52 -9.60
CA VAL A 8 -0.10 -7.25 -9.08
C VAL A 8 -0.22 -7.08 -7.57
N PHE A 9 0.88 -7.20 -6.83
CA PHE A 9 0.90 -6.99 -5.37
C PHE A 9 0.37 -5.60 -4.99
N LEU A 10 0.88 -4.54 -5.63
CA LEU A 10 0.47 -3.16 -5.35
C LEU A 10 -0.99 -2.88 -5.74
N VAL A 11 -1.44 -3.43 -6.88
CA VAL A 11 -2.85 -3.32 -7.30
C VAL A 11 -3.76 -4.01 -6.29
N PHE A 12 -3.41 -5.21 -5.83
CA PHE A 12 -4.17 -5.93 -4.80
C PHE A 12 -4.22 -5.16 -3.48
N LEU A 13 -3.10 -4.55 -3.07
CA LEU A 13 -3.01 -3.70 -1.89
C LEU A 13 -3.97 -2.50 -2.00
N PHE A 14 -4.04 -1.86 -3.18
CA PHE A 14 -5.03 -0.81 -3.43
C PHE A 14 -6.48 -1.31 -3.35
N PHE A 15 -6.80 -2.43 -4.01
CA PHE A 15 -8.16 -2.98 -3.99
C PHE A 15 -8.59 -3.40 -2.58
N HIS A 16 -7.65 -3.93 -1.79
CA HIS A 16 -7.91 -4.29 -0.40
C HIS A 16 -8.28 -3.06 0.42
N TRP A 17 -7.48 -1.99 0.34
CA TRP A 17 -7.81 -0.72 0.96
C TRP A 17 -9.14 -0.15 0.46
N LEU A 18 -9.41 -0.24 -0.85
CA LEU A 18 -10.62 0.32 -1.46
C LEU A 18 -11.90 -0.38 -0.99
N PHE A 19 -11.87 -1.71 -0.84
CA PHE A 19 -13.05 -2.51 -0.49
C PHE A 19 -13.20 -2.78 1.00
N LEU A 20 -12.12 -3.08 1.70
CA LEU A 20 -12.18 -3.67 3.05
C LEU A 20 -11.78 -2.69 4.16
N GLU A 21 -10.88 -1.74 3.87
CA GLU A 21 -10.38 -0.86 4.91
C GLU A 21 -11.32 0.32 5.19
N GLN A 22 -11.61 0.55 6.48
CA GLN A 22 -12.32 1.75 6.94
C GLN A 22 -11.50 3.00 6.65
N LYS A 23 -12.13 3.96 5.97
CA LYS A 23 -11.48 5.18 5.50
C LYS A 23 -12.45 6.35 5.46
N ARG A 24 -11.91 7.56 5.52
CA ARG A 24 -12.69 8.76 5.22
C ARG A 24 -12.75 8.94 3.71
N PHE A 25 -13.96 8.97 3.16
CA PHE A 25 -14.18 8.97 1.71
C PHE A 25 -13.65 10.25 1.07
N GLY A 26 -12.57 10.10 0.30
CA GLY A 26 -11.94 11.19 -0.45
C GLY A 26 -12.61 11.41 -1.79
N LEU A 27 -13.14 10.37 -2.41
CA LEU A 27 -13.89 10.42 -3.66
C LEU A 27 -15.22 9.66 -3.49
N GLY A 28 -16.28 10.11 -4.18
CA GLY A 28 -17.62 9.48 -4.07
C GLY A 28 -17.67 8.02 -4.49
N VAL A 29 -16.71 7.57 -5.31
CA VAL A 29 -16.58 6.16 -5.72
C VAL A 29 -16.11 5.25 -4.58
N GLU A 30 -15.36 5.76 -3.60
CA GLU A 30 -14.80 4.95 -2.52
C GLU A 30 -15.89 4.38 -1.60
N GLU A 31 -16.98 5.13 -1.40
CA GLU A 31 -18.11 4.71 -0.57
C GLU A 31 -18.87 3.53 -1.19
N PHE A 32 -19.05 3.56 -2.51
CA PHE A 32 -19.69 2.47 -3.24
C PHE A 32 -18.92 1.16 -3.10
N PHE A 33 -17.60 1.19 -3.25
CA PHE A 33 -16.76 0.01 -3.15
C PHE A 33 -16.67 -0.53 -1.71
N TYR A 34 -16.60 0.36 -0.72
CA TYR A 34 -16.58 -0.05 0.69
C TYR A 34 -17.88 -0.76 1.09
N LYS A 35 -19.05 -0.25 0.67
CA LYS A 35 -20.34 -0.91 0.91
C LYS A 35 -20.43 -2.31 0.27
N ASN A 36 -19.71 -2.52 -0.83
CA ASN A 36 -19.66 -3.77 -1.56
C ASN A 36 -18.40 -4.59 -1.23
N GLY A 37 -17.83 -4.43 -0.03
CA GLY A 37 -16.57 -5.05 0.40
C GLY A 37 -16.44 -6.55 0.13
N PHE A 38 -17.55 -7.31 0.17
CA PHE A 38 -17.56 -8.75 -0.10
C PHE A 38 -17.09 -9.12 -1.53
N TRP A 39 -17.25 -8.22 -2.50
CA TRP A 39 -16.82 -8.45 -3.88
C TRP A 39 -15.30 -8.38 -4.05
N PHE A 40 -14.54 -7.95 -3.03
CA PHE A 40 -13.09 -7.82 -3.11
C PHE A 40 -12.43 -9.06 -3.72
N TYR A 41 -12.69 -10.25 -3.16
CA TYR A 41 -12.08 -11.51 -3.61
C TYR A 41 -12.47 -11.87 -5.06
N ALA A 42 -13.71 -11.59 -5.46
CA ALA A 42 -14.17 -11.82 -6.82
C ALA A 42 -13.45 -10.89 -7.81
N VAL A 43 -13.35 -9.60 -7.49
CA VAL A 43 -12.71 -8.60 -8.34
C VAL A 43 -11.22 -8.92 -8.53
N VAL A 44 -10.48 -9.17 -7.44
CA VAL A 44 -9.04 -9.46 -7.54
C VAL A 44 -8.77 -10.80 -8.23
N SER A 45 -9.66 -11.79 -8.08
CA SER A 45 -9.56 -13.09 -8.78
C SER A 45 -9.76 -12.94 -10.29
N VAL A 46 -10.80 -12.22 -10.72
CA VAL A 46 -11.04 -11.93 -12.15
C VAL A 46 -9.90 -11.12 -12.74
N LEU A 47 -9.42 -10.09 -12.01
CA LEU A 47 -8.31 -9.26 -12.43
C LEU A 47 -7.03 -10.08 -12.60
N LEU A 48 -6.69 -10.95 -11.64
CA LEU A 48 -5.53 -11.84 -11.74
C LEU A 48 -5.67 -12.80 -12.92
N SER A 49 -6.85 -13.40 -13.10
CA SER A 49 -7.11 -14.32 -14.22
C SER A 49 -6.88 -13.63 -15.56
N GLY A 50 -7.36 -12.39 -15.72
CA GLY A 50 -7.11 -11.57 -16.91
C GLY A 50 -5.62 -11.24 -17.09
N ILE A 51 -4.92 -10.79 -16.05
CA ILE A 51 -3.49 -10.49 -16.12
C ILE A 51 -2.69 -11.74 -16.51
N VAL A 52 -2.95 -12.88 -15.88
CA VAL A 52 -2.28 -14.15 -16.16
C VAL A 52 -2.57 -14.59 -17.59
N TRP A 53 -3.82 -14.51 -18.05
CA TRP A 53 -4.19 -14.84 -19.43
C TRP A 53 -3.35 -14.07 -20.46
N PHE A 54 -3.28 -12.74 -20.32
CA PHE A 54 -2.47 -11.92 -21.23
C PHE A 54 -0.96 -12.15 -21.04
N ALA A 55 -0.50 -12.37 -19.81
CA ALA A 55 0.91 -12.61 -19.51
C ALA A 55 1.41 -13.94 -20.12
N LEU A 56 0.58 -15.00 -20.07
CA LEU A 56 0.90 -16.30 -20.65
C LEU A 56 1.08 -16.24 -22.17
N GLN A 57 0.34 -15.37 -22.86
CA GLN A 57 0.50 -15.15 -24.31
C GLN A 57 1.85 -14.50 -24.67
N LYS A 58 2.45 -13.74 -23.75
CA LYS A 58 3.76 -13.11 -23.95
C LYS A 58 4.91 -14.01 -23.51
N HIS A 59 4.88 -14.48 -22.27
CA HIS A 59 5.91 -15.34 -21.71
C HIS A 59 5.40 -16.06 -20.45
N PRO A 60 5.51 -17.40 -20.32
CA PRO A 60 5.00 -18.13 -19.17
C PRO A 60 5.48 -17.61 -17.81
N MET A 61 6.75 -17.20 -17.73
CA MET A 61 7.34 -16.65 -16.51
C MET A 61 6.69 -15.33 -16.04
N MET A 62 6.07 -14.55 -16.94
CA MET A 62 5.31 -13.36 -16.54
C MET A 62 4.03 -13.76 -15.80
N GLY A 63 3.31 -14.77 -16.31
CA GLY A 63 2.13 -15.32 -15.63
C GLY A 63 2.49 -15.88 -14.25
N PHE A 64 3.59 -16.64 -14.17
CA PHE A 64 4.12 -17.12 -12.89
C PHE A 64 4.46 -15.99 -11.93
N SER A 65 5.15 -14.94 -12.40
CA SER A 65 5.48 -13.78 -11.56
C SER A 65 4.23 -13.03 -11.06
N ALA A 66 3.17 -12.93 -11.87
CA ALA A 66 1.90 -12.33 -11.46
C ALA A 66 1.25 -13.14 -10.32
N VAL A 67 1.24 -14.47 -10.43
CA VAL A 67 0.76 -15.35 -9.37
C VAL A 67 1.61 -15.21 -8.10
N VAL A 68 2.94 -15.22 -8.21
CA VAL A 68 3.85 -15.00 -7.07
C VAL A 68 3.55 -13.67 -6.37
N GLY A 69 3.32 -12.60 -7.14
CA GLY A 69 2.92 -11.30 -6.59
C GLY A 69 1.60 -11.34 -5.82
N SER A 70 0.58 -12.03 -6.37
CA SER A 70 -0.70 -12.23 -5.68
C SER A 70 -0.57 -13.06 -4.41
N SER A 71 0.25 -14.12 -4.44
CA SER A 71 0.53 -14.97 -3.27
C SER A 71 1.23 -14.17 -2.18
N ALA A 72 2.25 -13.38 -2.54
CA ALA A 72 2.94 -12.50 -1.60
C ALA A 72 1.95 -11.55 -0.92
N PHE A 73 1.01 -10.96 -1.67
CA PHE A 73 -0.03 -10.10 -1.12
C PHE A 73 -0.89 -10.83 -0.07
N PHE A 74 -1.43 -12.01 -0.42
CA PHE A 74 -2.31 -12.75 0.50
C PHE A 74 -1.56 -13.29 1.71
N ILE A 75 -0.30 -13.68 1.54
CA ILE A 75 0.57 -14.10 2.64
C ILE A 75 0.78 -12.92 3.58
N THR A 76 1.33 -11.80 3.11
CA THR A 76 1.58 -10.61 3.95
C THR A 76 0.31 -10.15 4.66
N HIS A 77 -0.81 -10.08 3.93
CA HIS A 77 -2.08 -9.70 4.53
C HIS A 77 -2.59 -10.72 5.56
N GLY A 78 -2.49 -12.02 5.28
CA GLY A 78 -2.89 -13.08 6.21
C GLY A 78 -2.04 -13.07 7.49
N PHE A 79 -0.74 -12.84 7.36
CA PHE A 79 0.16 -12.66 8.51
C PHE A 79 -0.22 -11.42 9.33
N LYS A 80 -0.49 -10.29 8.67
CA LYS A 80 -0.92 -9.06 9.34
C LYS A 80 -2.20 -9.27 10.15
N SER A 81 -3.25 -9.83 9.53
CA SER A 81 -4.53 -10.08 10.21
C SER A 81 -4.38 -11.10 11.35
N SER A 82 -3.53 -12.12 11.18
CA SER A 82 -3.23 -13.09 12.24
C SER A 82 -2.47 -12.46 13.40
N ALA A 83 -1.52 -11.55 13.11
CA ALA A 83 -0.78 -10.80 14.10
C ALA A 83 -1.69 -9.87 14.92
N GLU A 84 -2.58 -9.12 14.27
CA GLU A 84 -3.55 -8.24 14.94
C GLU A 84 -4.46 -9.03 15.90
N ARG A 85 -4.99 -10.17 15.45
CA ARG A 85 -5.82 -11.04 16.30
C ARG A 85 -5.04 -11.61 17.49
N LYS A 86 -3.78 -11.98 17.26
CA LYS A 86 -2.92 -12.52 18.32
C LYS A 86 -2.48 -11.46 19.31
N GLU A 87 -2.32 -10.22 18.86
CA GLU A 87 -2.09 -9.07 19.73
C GLU A 87 -3.29 -8.84 20.66
N GLU A 88 -4.52 -8.84 20.13
CA GLU A 88 -5.73 -8.76 20.96
C GLU A 88 -5.81 -9.89 21.98
N GLU A 89 -5.55 -11.14 21.57
CA GLU A 89 -5.50 -12.29 22.49
C GLU A 89 -4.41 -12.14 23.56
N LEU A 90 -3.23 -11.62 23.20
CA LEU A 90 -2.12 -11.41 24.13
C LEU A 90 -2.39 -10.28 25.12
N VAL A 91 -3.05 -9.20 24.70
CA VAL A 91 -3.49 -8.12 25.58
C VAL A 91 -4.44 -8.66 26.66
N HIS A 92 -5.29 -9.64 26.32
CA HIS A 92 -6.25 -10.24 27.25
C HIS A 92 -5.76 -11.52 27.96
N SER A 93 -4.53 -11.98 27.71
CA SER A 93 -4.00 -13.22 28.31
C SER A 93 -2.96 -12.98 29.42
N SER A 94 -2.81 -13.99 30.28
CA SER A 94 -1.77 -14.09 31.32
C SER A 94 -0.38 -14.46 30.79
N ALA A 95 -0.10 -14.23 29.50
CA ALA A 95 1.23 -14.47 28.94
C ALA A 95 2.28 -13.56 29.60
N SER A 96 3.50 -14.07 29.77
CA SER A 96 4.62 -13.31 30.33
C SER A 96 4.92 -12.07 29.48
N ASP A 97 5.20 -10.94 30.13
CA ASP A 97 5.52 -9.67 29.48
C ASP A 97 6.71 -9.80 28.50
N VAL A 98 7.66 -10.69 28.78
CA VAL A 98 8.80 -10.97 27.90
C VAL A 98 8.35 -11.63 26.59
N SER A 99 7.38 -12.54 26.64
CA SER A 99 6.83 -13.19 25.44
C SER A 99 5.98 -12.22 24.61
N LYS A 100 5.27 -11.30 25.26
CA LYS A 100 4.53 -10.23 24.58
C LYS A 100 5.48 -9.29 23.84
N ILE A 101 6.56 -8.85 24.49
CA ILE A 101 7.58 -7.96 23.90
C ILE A 101 8.26 -8.62 22.69
N LEU A 102 8.77 -9.85 22.85
CA LEU A 102 9.44 -10.56 21.76
C LEU A 102 8.52 -10.79 20.55
N TYR A 103 7.25 -11.12 20.79
CA TYR A 103 6.28 -11.32 19.71
C TYR A 103 5.97 -10.01 18.97
N LEU A 104 5.75 -8.92 19.70
CA LEU A 104 5.53 -7.59 19.11
C LEU A 104 6.75 -7.11 18.31
N GLU A 105 7.97 -7.35 18.80
CA GLU A 105 9.21 -6.97 18.10
C GLU A 105 9.43 -7.79 16.81
N VAL A 106 9.06 -9.08 16.82
CA VAL A 106 9.10 -9.91 15.60
C VAL A 106 8.07 -9.44 14.57
N ILE A 107 6.86 -9.06 15.00
CA ILE A 107 5.85 -8.49 14.12
C ILE A 107 6.35 -7.18 13.50
N ASP A 108 6.89 -6.26 14.30
CA ASP A 108 7.39 -4.97 13.83
C ASP A 108 8.56 -5.14 12.86
N THR A 109 9.47 -6.07 13.14
CA THR A 109 10.57 -6.43 12.22
C THR A 109 10.04 -7.01 10.90
N THR A 110 9.02 -7.87 10.96
CA THR A 110 8.40 -8.46 9.75
C THR A 110 7.73 -7.38 8.90
N PHE A 111 7.04 -6.42 9.52
CA PHE A 111 6.43 -5.28 8.82
C PHE A 111 7.46 -4.29 8.26
N SER A 112 8.63 -4.16 8.90
CA SER A 112 9.74 -3.36 8.34
C SER A 112 10.32 -3.96 7.04
N ILE A 113 10.30 -5.28 6.92
CA ILE A 113 10.77 -5.99 5.71
C ILE A 113 9.88 -5.68 4.50
N ASP A 114 8.57 -5.47 4.69
CA ASP A 114 7.65 -5.10 3.59
C ASP A 114 8.05 -3.78 2.92
N GLY A 115 8.61 -2.82 3.67
CA GLY A 115 9.12 -1.55 3.13
C GLY A 115 10.33 -1.73 2.23
N VAL A 116 11.25 -2.62 2.60
CA VAL A 116 12.42 -2.97 1.77
C VAL A 116 11.98 -3.76 0.53
N LEU A 117 11.07 -4.73 0.69
CA LEU A 117 10.53 -5.52 -0.41
C LEU A 117 9.79 -4.63 -1.43
N GLY A 118 9.04 -3.64 -0.93
CA GLY A 118 8.38 -2.63 -1.77
C GLY A 118 9.36 -1.75 -2.53
N ALA A 119 10.52 -1.41 -1.96
CA ALA A 119 11.54 -0.61 -2.63
C ALA A 119 12.21 -1.36 -3.82
N PHE A 120 12.28 -2.69 -3.75
CA PHE A 120 12.73 -3.53 -4.88
C PHE A 120 11.80 -3.44 -6.11
N ALA A 121 10.58 -2.93 -5.96
CA ALA A 121 9.70 -2.62 -7.08
C ALA A 121 10.23 -1.49 -7.98
N PHE A 122 11.02 -0.57 -7.40
CA PHE A 122 11.57 0.59 -8.10
C PHE A 122 12.99 0.36 -8.59
N THR A 123 13.81 -0.35 -7.82
CA THR A 123 15.22 -0.52 -8.14
C THR A 123 15.79 -1.76 -7.46
N LEU A 124 16.72 -2.44 -8.13
CA LEU A 124 17.50 -3.53 -7.54
C LEU A 124 18.79 -3.01 -6.85
N SER A 125 19.02 -1.69 -6.89
CA SER A 125 20.18 -1.07 -6.25
C SER A 125 19.98 -0.99 -4.74
N VAL A 126 20.59 -1.92 -4.02
CA VAL A 126 20.57 -1.98 -2.55
C VAL A 126 20.96 -0.65 -1.91
N PRO A 127 22.02 0.08 -2.36
CA PRO A 127 22.32 1.40 -1.81
C PRO A 127 21.18 2.41 -1.95
N LEU A 128 20.47 2.41 -3.08
CA LEU A 128 19.33 3.32 -3.28
C LEU A 128 18.17 2.97 -2.35
N ILE A 129 17.90 1.67 -2.14
CA ILE A 129 16.86 1.19 -1.22
C ILE A 129 17.17 1.62 0.21
N LEU A 130 18.42 1.41 0.67
CA LEU A 130 18.85 1.80 2.00
C LEU A 130 18.75 3.31 2.21
N LEU A 131 19.14 4.12 1.22
CA LEU A 131 19.00 5.57 1.27
C LEU A 131 17.52 5.98 1.32
N GLY A 132 16.67 5.38 0.49
CA GLY A 132 15.23 5.65 0.47
C GLY A 132 14.57 5.34 1.81
N ASN A 133 14.83 4.16 2.37
CA ASN A 133 14.29 3.75 3.68
C ASN A 133 14.87 4.60 4.82
N GLY A 134 16.16 4.94 4.77
CA GLY A 134 16.79 5.85 5.74
C GLY A 134 16.15 7.24 5.74
N LEU A 135 15.92 7.81 4.55
CA LEU A 135 15.21 9.09 4.41
C LEU A 135 13.75 8.99 4.89
N GLY A 136 13.05 7.90 4.55
CA GLY A 136 11.69 7.64 5.02
C GLY A 136 11.61 7.57 6.54
N ALA A 137 12.52 6.83 7.18
CA ALA A 137 12.61 6.72 8.63
C ALA A 137 12.89 8.07 9.30
N LEU A 138 13.78 8.89 8.73
CA LEU A 138 14.04 10.25 9.21
C LEU A 138 12.82 11.16 9.09
N MET A 139 12.08 11.07 7.97
CA MET A 139 10.84 11.82 7.75
C MET A 139 9.77 11.45 8.77
N VAL A 140 9.52 10.15 8.98
CA VAL A 140 8.57 9.67 10.00
C VAL A 140 9.01 10.14 11.39
N ARG A 141 10.30 10.05 11.70
CA ARG A 141 10.84 10.51 12.98
C ARG A 141 10.65 12.02 13.19
N GLN A 142 10.82 12.83 12.14
CA GLN A 142 10.54 14.26 12.19
C GLN A 142 9.04 14.56 12.34
N LEU A 143 8.16 13.75 11.75
CA LEU A 143 6.70 13.87 11.93
C LEU A 143 6.25 13.49 13.34
N THR A 144 6.87 12.47 13.94
CA THR A 144 6.56 12.04 15.31
C THR A 144 7.02 13.06 16.34
N MET A 145 8.23 13.63 16.18
CA MET A 145 8.70 14.72 17.05
C MET A 145 8.05 16.07 16.73
N GLY A 146 7.66 16.29 15.48
CA GLY A 146 7.04 17.53 14.98
C GLY A 146 5.52 17.48 15.04
N ASN A 147 4.95 17.91 16.16
CA ASN A 147 3.54 18.28 16.31
C ASN A 147 2.54 17.27 15.68
N ILE A 148 2.54 16.03 16.21
CA ILE A 148 1.65 14.90 15.87
C ILE A 148 0.17 15.29 15.68
N GLU A 149 -0.29 16.32 16.39
CA GLU A 149 -1.66 16.84 16.29
C GLU A 149 -2.02 17.39 14.90
N ARG A 150 -1.04 17.87 14.11
CA ARG A 150 -1.30 18.31 12.73
C ARG A 150 -1.41 17.15 11.74
N VAL A 151 -0.74 16.02 11.96
CA VAL A 151 -0.77 14.87 11.04
C VAL A 151 -2.15 14.20 11.09
N LYS A 152 -2.75 14.08 12.28
CA LYS A 152 -4.16 13.62 12.45
C LYS A 152 -5.19 14.49 11.70
N LYS A 153 -4.80 15.71 11.32
CA LYS A 153 -5.64 16.68 10.60
C LYS A 153 -5.66 16.43 9.08
N TYR A 154 -4.68 15.72 8.52
CA TYR A 154 -4.63 15.38 7.10
C TYR A 154 -5.38 14.09 6.77
N VAL A 155 -6.70 14.17 6.85
CA VAL A 155 -7.64 13.06 6.64
C VAL A 155 -7.44 12.30 5.32
N TYR A 156 -7.09 13.01 4.24
CA TYR A 156 -7.04 12.44 2.89
C TYR A 156 -5.64 12.06 2.40
N LEU A 157 -4.61 12.19 3.24
CA LEU A 157 -3.23 11.89 2.83
C LEU A 157 -3.04 10.39 2.55
N LYS A 158 -3.69 9.54 3.34
CA LYS A 158 -3.73 8.09 3.11
C LYS A 158 -4.34 7.76 1.75
N ASN A 159 -5.44 8.42 1.37
CA ASN A 159 -6.07 8.21 0.07
C ASN A 159 -5.08 8.55 -1.06
N GLY A 160 -4.38 9.68 -0.95
CA GLY A 160 -3.33 10.06 -1.91
C GLY A 160 -2.24 8.99 -2.06
N ALA A 161 -1.73 8.46 -0.96
CA ALA A 161 -0.74 7.38 -1.00
C ALA A 161 -1.29 6.11 -1.69
N MET A 162 -2.53 5.73 -1.39
CA MET A 162 -3.14 4.54 -1.97
C MET A 162 -3.41 4.69 -3.47
N TYR A 163 -3.91 5.84 -3.93
CA TYR A 163 -4.06 6.10 -5.36
C TYR A 163 -2.71 6.11 -6.07
N SER A 164 -1.65 6.64 -5.45
CA SER A 164 -0.30 6.55 -6.01
C SER A 164 0.20 5.12 -6.14
N ILE A 165 -0.08 4.26 -5.15
CA ILE A 165 0.23 2.82 -5.22
C ILE A 165 -0.51 2.15 -6.40
N LEU A 166 -1.77 2.51 -6.65
CA LEU A 166 -2.52 2.00 -7.81
C LEU A 166 -1.83 2.38 -9.13
N PHE A 167 -1.50 3.66 -9.32
CA PHE A 167 -0.84 4.12 -10.54
C PHE A 167 0.50 3.43 -10.75
N LEU A 168 1.30 3.33 -9.67
CA LEU A 168 2.58 2.65 -9.69
C LEU A 168 2.43 1.17 -10.08
N GLY A 169 1.55 0.43 -9.42
CA GLY A 169 1.31 -0.98 -9.72
C GLY A 169 0.86 -1.18 -11.17
N THR A 170 -0.02 -0.30 -11.66
CA THR A 170 -0.47 -0.29 -13.05
C THR A 170 0.69 -0.04 -14.03
N PHE A 171 1.57 0.93 -13.75
CA PHE A 171 2.74 1.17 -14.59
C PHE A 171 3.73 0.01 -14.62
N MET A 172 3.92 -0.67 -13.49
CA MET A 172 4.78 -1.86 -13.44
C MET A 172 4.22 -3.00 -14.31
N ILE A 173 2.90 -3.21 -14.28
CA ILE A 173 2.22 -4.19 -15.14
C ILE A 173 2.39 -3.79 -16.61
N LEU A 174 2.07 -2.54 -16.98
CA LEU A 174 2.17 -2.04 -18.35
C LEU A 174 3.60 -2.10 -18.91
N LYS A 175 4.59 -1.68 -18.11
CA LYS A 175 6.02 -1.77 -18.46
C LYS A 175 6.43 -3.22 -18.71
N SER A 176 5.89 -4.18 -17.94
CA SER A 176 6.16 -5.60 -18.18
C SER A 176 5.56 -6.13 -19.49
N PHE A 177 4.53 -5.49 -20.04
CA PHE A 177 3.94 -5.83 -21.35
C PHE A 177 4.65 -5.15 -22.54
N GLY A 178 5.70 -4.37 -22.29
CA GLY A 178 6.47 -3.68 -23.32
C GLY A 178 5.95 -2.27 -23.66
N VAL A 179 5.02 -1.73 -22.88
CA VAL A 179 4.59 -0.33 -23.02
C VAL A 179 5.74 0.56 -22.58
N HIS A 180 6.23 1.40 -23.51
CA HIS A 180 7.31 2.35 -23.23
C HIS A 180 6.75 3.53 -22.47
N ILE A 181 6.88 3.49 -21.15
CA ILE A 181 6.51 4.58 -20.24
C ILE A 181 7.81 5.28 -19.84
N PRO A 182 7.93 6.61 -20.03
CA PRO A 182 9.11 7.35 -19.59
C PRO A 182 9.34 7.16 -18.10
N GLU A 183 10.59 6.96 -17.68
CA GLU A 183 10.91 6.66 -16.28
C GLU A 183 10.51 7.79 -15.32
N TRP A 184 10.51 9.03 -15.81
CA TRP A 184 10.07 10.21 -15.07
C TRP A 184 8.53 10.32 -14.95
N ALA A 185 7.75 9.63 -15.79
CA ALA A 185 6.29 9.72 -15.76
C ALA A 185 5.70 9.10 -14.49
N SER A 186 6.25 7.96 -14.03
CA SER A 186 5.77 7.27 -12.83
C SER A 186 5.96 8.11 -11.55
N PRO A 187 7.17 8.68 -11.27
CA PRO A 187 7.36 9.62 -10.17
C PRO A 187 6.48 10.85 -10.28
N ILE A 188 6.40 11.49 -11.45
CA ILE A 188 5.60 12.73 -11.60
C ILE A 188 4.12 12.48 -11.30
N ILE A 189 3.55 11.38 -11.78
CA ILE A 189 2.14 11.04 -11.53
C ILE A 189 1.95 10.70 -10.05
N THR A 190 2.86 9.94 -9.45
CA THR A 190 2.84 9.61 -8.02
C THR A 190 2.90 10.86 -7.14
N PHE A 191 3.83 11.78 -7.42
CA PHE A 191 3.95 13.05 -6.72
C PHE A 191 2.73 13.96 -6.97
N GLY A 192 2.23 14.01 -8.20
CA GLY A 192 1.06 14.80 -8.56
C GLY A 192 -0.20 14.34 -7.83
N VAL A 193 -0.43 13.03 -7.72
CA VAL A 193 -1.56 12.45 -6.98
C VAL A 193 -1.44 12.75 -5.49
N ILE A 194 -0.26 12.56 -4.89
CA ILE A 194 -0.02 12.90 -3.48
C ILE A 194 -0.24 14.41 -3.25
N ALA A 195 0.29 15.27 -4.11
CA ALA A 195 0.12 16.72 -4.02
C ALA A 195 -1.34 17.13 -4.14
N PHE A 196 -2.10 16.54 -5.08
CA PHE A 196 -3.53 16.79 -5.24
C PHE A 196 -4.30 16.45 -3.96
N PHE A 197 -4.08 15.26 -3.39
CA PHE A 197 -4.75 14.84 -2.16
C PHE A 197 -4.27 15.65 -0.94
N PHE A 198 -3.01 16.06 -0.90
CA PHE A 198 -2.47 16.94 0.12
C PHE A 198 -3.16 18.32 0.09
N ILE A 199 -3.28 18.94 -1.09
CA ILE A 199 -4.01 20.19 -1.29
C ILE A 199 -5.46 19.99 -0.87
N LYS A 200 -6.15 18.98 -1.41
CA LYS A 200 -7.54 18.70 -1.04
C LYS A 200 -7.74 18.55 0.47
N SER A 201 -6.82 17.90 1.15
CA SER A 201 -6.79 17.76 2.61
C SER A 201 -6.62 19.11 3.31
N HIS A 202 -5.72 19.98 2.81
CA HIS A 202 -5.52 21.33 3.32
C HIS A 202 -6.76 22.21 3.19
N TRP A 203 -7.45 22.15 2.04
CA TRP A 203 -8.69 22.89 1.80
C TRP A 203 -9.86 22.37 2.66
N ALA A 204 -9.93 21.06 2.91
CA ALA A 204 -10.92 20.47 3.81
C ALA A 204 -10.71 20.91 5.27
N MET A 205 -9.46 21.12 5.69
CA MET A 205 -9.16 21.69 7.02
C MET A 205 -9.65 23.13 7.15
N GLY A 206 -9.47 23.98 6.12
CA GLY A 206 -9.93 25.37 6.12
C GLY A 206 -11.46 25.51 6.27
N LYS A 207 -12.23 24.60 5.65
CA LYS A 207 -13.70 24.56 5.74
C LYS A 207 -14.23 24.13 7.10
N ASN A 208 -13.50 23.28 7.83
CA ASN A 208 -13.88 22.83 9.18
C ASN A 208 -13.64 23.90 10.25
N ILE A 209 -12.73 24.85 10.02
CA ILE A 209 -12.50 25.98 10.93
C ILE A 209 -13.63 27.02 10.81
N GLN A 210 -14.20 27.22 9.61
CA GLN A 210 -15.33 28.15 9.40
C GLN A 210 -16.70 27.64 9.87
N LYS A 211 -16.88 26.32 10.03
CA LYS A 211 -18.13 25.74 10.57
C LYS A 211 -18.16 25.60 12.10
N GLY A 212 -17.06 25.96 12.76
CA GLY A 212 -16.94 25.99 14.22
C GLY A 212 -16.99 27.41 14.82
N LEU A 213 -17.38 28.40 14.03
CA LEU A 213 -17.76 29.77 14.40
C LEU A 213 -19.23 29.98 13.98
#